data_AF-A0A7X9GMB7-F1
#
_entry.id   AF-A0A7X9GMB7-F1
#
_cell.length_a   1.000
_cell.length_b   1.000
_cell.length_c   1.000
_cell.angle_alpha   90.00
_cell.angle_beta   90.00
_cell.angle_gamma   90.00
#
_symmetry.space_group_name_H-M   'P 1'
#
loop_
_entity.id
_entity.type
_entity.pdbx_description
1 polymer ?
#
loop_
_entity_poly.entity_id
_entity_poly.type
_entity_poly.pdbx_seq_one_letter_code
_entity_poly.pdbx_strand_id
1 'polypeptide(L)'
;MQKVQVRYLHHSCFLIEINNSVFIFDYYKDECCGKRSLENGVFVPEDFKDKENIFVFASHKHHDHFNPVIFSWSKMLPQIQY
;
A
#
# COMPACT_ATOMS: atom_id res chain seq x y z
N MET A 1 -20.81 14.05 1.20
CA MET A 1 -20.22 12.79 1.68
C MET A 1 -18.80 12.69 1.17
N GLN A 2 -17.85 12.31 2.01
CA GLN A 2 -16.51 11.94 1.54
C GLN A 2 -16.58 10.56 0.88
N LYS A 3 -15.93 10.42 -0.28
CA LYS A 3 -15.86 9.15 -1.01
C LYS A 3 -14.69 8.34 -0.46
N VAL A 4 -14.95 7.10 -0.08
CA VAL A 4 -13.93 6.13 0.29
C VAL A 4 -13.79 5.14 -0.86
N GLN A 5 -12.56 4.89 -1.29
CA GLN A 5 -12.24 3.81 -2.21
C GLN A 5 -11.46 2.75 -1.45
N VAL A 6 -11.94 1.51 -1.53
CA VAL A 6 -11.25 0.35 -0.96
C VAL A 6 -10.83 -0.54 -2.12
N ARG A 7 -9.55 -0.92 -2.16
CA ARG A 7 -8.99 -1.85 -3.13
C ARG A 7 -8.45 -3.06 -2.39
N TYR A 8 -8.89 -4.23 -2.80
CA TYR A 8 -8.31 -5.49 -2.40
C TYR A 8 -7.08 -5.76 -3.27
N LEU A 9 -5.92 -6.03 -2.66
CA LEU A 9 -4.69 -6.33 -3.38
C LEU A 9 -4.40 -7.83 -3.35
N HIS A 10 -4.35 -8.43 -2.16
CA HIS A 10 -4.15 -9.88 -1.98
C HIS A 10 -4.31 -10.31 -0.51
N HIS A 11 -4.95 -11.44 -0.22
CA HIS A 11 -5.09 -12.01 1.14
C HIS A 11 -5.71 -11.02 2.16
N SER A 12 -4.94 -10.55 3.12
CA SER A 12 -5.30 -9.53 4.11
C SER A 12 -4.90 -8.11 3.67
N CYS A 13 -4.33 -7.96 2.48
CA CYS A 13 -3.85 -6.68 1.99
C CYS A 13 -4.94 -5.84 1.33
N PHE A 14 -5.17 -4.67 1.93
CA PHE A 14 -6.10 -3.66 1.44
C PHE A 14 -5.41 -2.32 1.31
N LEU A 15 -5.79 -1.57 0.28
CA LEU A 15 -5.46 -0.16 0.12
C LEU A 15 -6.75 0.66 0.19
N ILE A 16 -6.76 1.65 1.07
CA ILE A 16 -7.89 2.56 1.25
C ILE A 16 -7.45 3.96 0.86
N GLU A 17 -8.21 4.60 -0.02
CA GLU A 17 -8.06 6.01 -0.36
C GLU A 17 -9.26 6.79 0.19
N ILE A 18 -8.99 7.79 1.01
CA ILE A 18 -9.99 8.73 1.52
C ILE A 18 -9.36 10.11 1.63
N ASN A 19 -10.04 11.11 1.07
CA ASN A 19 -9.50 12.47 0.91
C ASN A 19 -8.13 12.42 0.22
N ASN A 20 -7.11 13.12 0.74
CA ASN A 20 -5.75 13.08 0.22
C ASN A 20 -4.84 12.10 1.01
N SER A 21 -5.42 11.03 1.55
CA SER A 21 -4.74 10.07 2.41
C SER A 21 -4.89 8.63 1.91
N VAL A 22 -3.83 7.85 2.08
CA VAL A 22 -3.77 6.43 1.72
C VAL A 22 -3.43 5.60 2.94
N PHE A 23 -4.14 4.50 3.11
CA PHE A 23 -3.93 3.55 4.19
C PHE A 23 -3.71 2.16 3.57
N ILE A 24 -2.59 1.53 3.88
CA ILE A 24 -2.18 0.22 3.34
C ILE A 24 -2.10 -0.75 4.50
N PHE A 25 -2.78 -1.87 4.42
CA PHE A 25 -2.83 -2.89 5.48
C PHE A 25 -2.15 -4.17 4.98
N ASP A 26 -1.42 -4.84 5.86
CA ASP A 26 -0.87 -6.20 5.71
C ASP A 26 -0.23 -6.49 4.32
N TYR A 27 0.56 -5.54 3.82
CA TYR A 27 1.22 -5.69 2.52
C TYR A 27 2.34 -6.73 2.60
N TYR A 28 2.13 -7.86 1.92
CA TYR A 28 3.06 -8.98 1.94
C TYR A 28 3.54 -9.43 0.55
N LYS A 29 2.68 -9.34 -0.47
CA LYS A 29 2.98 -9.85 -1.81
C LYS A 29 3.36 -8.71 -2.75
N ASP A 30 4.65 -8.61 -3.07
CA ASP A 30 5.21 -7.57 -3.97
C ASP A 30 5.54 -8.10 -5.37
N GLU A 31 4.80 -9.12 -5.81
CA GLU A 31 5.03 -9.83 -7.07
C GLU A 31 3.72 -10.01 -7.81
N CYS A 32 3.75 -9.81 -9.13
CA CYS A 32 2.61 -10.01 -10.01
C CYS A 32 3.02 -10.51 -11.38
N CYS A 33 2.07 -11.12 -12.10
CA CYS A 33 2.22 -11.40 -13.52
C CYS A 33 1.93 -10.11 -14.31
N GLY A 34 2.79 -9.77 -15.27
CA GLY A 34 2.62 -8.58 -16.10
C GLY A 34 3.19 -7.30 -15.47
N LYS A 35 2.61 -6.15 -15.81
CA LYS A 35 3.10 -4.84 -15.36
C LYS A 35 2.75 -4.63 -13.88
N ARG A 36 3.70 -4.14 -13.08
CA ARG A 36 3.43 -3.69 -11.70
C ARG A 36 2.37 -2.60 -11.69
N SER A 37 1.27 -2.85 -11.01
CA SER A 37 0.15 -1.92 -10.84
C SER A 37 -0.75 -2.39 -9.70
N LEU A 38 -1.59 -1.48 -9.18
CA LEU A 38 -2.59 -1.79 -8.16
C LEU A 38 -3.59 -2.85 -8.64
N GLU A 39 -3.94 -2.83 -9.94
CA GLU A 39 -4.86 -3.80 -10.54
C GLU A 39 -4.28 -5.22 -10.50
N ASN A 40 -2.96 -5.35 -10.52
CA ASN A 40 -2.24 -6.60 -10.39
C ASN A 40 -1.81 -6.89 -8.95
N GLY A 41 -2.38 -6.17 -7.97
CA GLY A 41 -2.15 -6.40 -6.54
C GLY A 41 -0.84 -5.85 -5.99
N VAL A 42 -0.10 -5.05 -6.77
CA VAL A 42 1.21 -4.51 -6.38
C VAL A 42 1.11 -3.01 -6.16
N PHE A 43 1.60 -2.56 -5.01
CA PHE A 43 1.74 -1.15 -4.72
C PHE A 43 2.93 -0.56 -5.48
N VAL A 44 2.71 0.56 -6.16
CA VAL A 44 3.71 1.28 -6.96
C VAL A 44 3.87 2.67 -6.33
N PRO A 45 4.91 2.91 -5.51
CA PRO A 45 4.96 4.14 -4.71
C PRO A 45 5.06 5.42 -5.56
N GLU A 46 5.56 5.33 -6.79
CA GLU A 46 5.62 6.45 -7.73
C GLU A 46 4.24 7.03 -8.06
N ASP A 47 3.20 6.19 -8.06
CA ASP A 47 1.83 6.58 -8.41
C ASP A 47 1.12 7.36 -7.28
N PHE A 48 1.77 7.52 -6.12
CA PHE A 48 1.17 8.12 -4.92
C PHE A 48 1.95 9.33 -4.38
N LYS A 49 2.85 9.91 -5.19
CA LYS A 49 3.65 11.09 -4.80
C LYS A 49 2.81 12.34 -4.51
N ASP A 50 1.60 12.42 -5.05
CA ASP A 50 0.66 13.52 -4.89
C ASP A 50 -0.16 13.45 -3.59
N LYS A 51 -0.11 12.31 -2.87
CA LYS A 51 -0.85 12.11 -1.63
C LYS A 51 -0.18 12.82 -0.46
N GLU A 52 -0.96 13.49 0.39
CA GLU A 52 -0.46 14.19 1.57
C GLU A 52 -0.01 13.22 2.67
N ASN A 53 -0.78 12.16 2.91
CA ASN A 53 -0.50 11.21 3.98
C ASN A 53 -0.58 9.77 3.47
N ILE A 54 0.40 8.95 3.83
CA ILE A 54 0.42 7.53 3.49
C ILE A 54 0.78 6.77 4.76
N PHE A 55 -0.10 5.86 5.19
CA PHE A 55 0.09 5.06 6.39
C PHE A 55 0.11 3.59 6.00
N VAL A 56 1.07 2.84 6.53
CA VAL A 56 1.19 1.40 6.37
C VAL A 56 0.99 0.75 7.72
N PHE A 57 0.13 -0.26 7.80
CA PHE A 57 -0.14 -1.02 9.01
C PHE A 57 0.20 -2.48 8.77
N ALA A 58 0.86 -3.11 9.73
CA ALA A 58 1.08 -4.54 9.77
C ALA A 58 0.47 -5.09 11.05
N SER A 59 -0.50 -6.00 10.93
CA SER A 59 -1.13 -6.65 12.08
C SER A 59 -0.14 -7.50 12.88
N HIS A 60 0.78 -8.18 12.20
CA HIS A 60 1.86 -8.98 12.77
C HIS A 60 2.90 -9.33 11.71
N LYS A 61 4.04 -9.93 12.11
CA LYS A 61 5.20 -10.20 11.24
C LYS A 61 5.21 -11.59 10.59
N HIS A 62 4.05 -12.18 10.32
CA HIS A 62 4.01 -13.42 9.54
C HIS A 62 4.14 -13.12 8.04
N HIS A 63 4.72 -14.06 7.30
CA HIS A 63 5.12 -13.87 5.90
C HIS A 63 3.93 -13.60 4.96
N ASP A 64 2.73 -14.04 5.32
CA ASP A 64 1.47 -13.82 4.60
C ASP A 64 0.74 -12.51 4.96
N HIS A 65 1.32 -11.73 5.89
CA HIS A 65 0.82 -10.41 6.32
C HIS A 65 1.87 -9.30 6.24
N PHE A 66 3.15 -9.63 6.11
CA PHE A 66 4.23 -8.65 6.22
C PHE A 66 5.36 -8.91 5.23
N ASN A 67 5.78 -7.85 4.53
CA ASN A 67 6.97 -7.86 3.71
C ASN A 67 7.86 -6.64 3.99
N PRO A 68 9.14 -6.81 4.38
CA PRO A 68 10.07 -5.71 4.64
C PRO A 68 10.24 -4.71 3.48
N VAL A 69 9.86 -5.09 2.25
CA VAL A 69 9.90 -4.21 1.08
C VAL A 69 9.14 -2.90 1.33
N ILE A 70 8.11 -2.90 2.19
CA ILE A 70 7.35 -1.70 2.52
C ILE A 70 8.26 -0.55 2.98
N PHE A 71 9.34 -0.84 3.70
CA PHE A 71 10.25 0.19 4.22
C PHE A 71 11.07 0.86 3.12
N SER A 72 11.22 0.21 1.96
CA SER A 72 11.93 0.79 0.82
C SER A 72 11.18 1.99 0.22
N TRP A 73 9.86 2.07 0.43
CA TRP A 73 8.99 3.11 -0.13
C TRP A 73 9.29 4.50 0.43
N SER A 74 9.83 4.57 1.66
CA SER A 74 10.28 5.83 2.28
C SER A 74 11.32 6.60 1.45
N LYS A 75 12.05 5.92 0.56
CA LYS A 75 12.99 6.54 -0.38
C LYS A 75 12.29 7.42 -1.43
N MET A 76 11.03 7.14 -1.74
CA MET A 76 10.25 7.84 -2.77
C MET A 76 9.07 8.63 -2.21
N LEU A 77 8.59 8.23 -1.04
CA LEU A 77 7.45 8.81 -0.34
C LEU A 77 7.89 9.30 1.04
N PRO A 78 8.47 10.52 1.16
CA PRO A 78 8.94 11.05 2.44
C PRO A 78 7.83 11.25 3.48
N GLN A 79 6.57 11.33 3.05
CA GLN A 79 5.38 11.46 3.89
C GLN A 79 4.84 10.14 4.43
N ILE A 80 5.43 8.99 4.05
CA ILE A 80 4.95 7.67 4.47
C ILE A 80 5.28 7.40 5.94
N GLN A 81 4.34 6.77 6.64
CA GLN A 81 4.45 6.34 8.03
C GLN A 81 4.09 4.86 8.16
N TYR A 82 4.71 4.16 9.11
CA TYR A 82 4.56 2.71 9.35
C TYR A 82 4.18 2.44 10.81
#